data_AF-A0A7C3CXN2-F1
#
_entry.id   AF-A0A7C3CXN2-F1
#
_cell.length_a   1.000
_cell.length_b   1.000
_cell.length_c   1.000
_cell.angle_alpha   90.00
_cell.angle_beta   90.00
_cell.angle_gamma   90.00
#
_symmetry.space_group_name_H-M   'P 1'
#
loop_
_entity.id
_entity.type
_entity.pdbx_description
1 polymer ?
#
loop_
_entity_poly.entity_id
_entity_poly.type
_entity_poly.pdbx_seq_one_letter_code
_entity_poly.pdbx_strand_id
1 'polypeptide(L)' 'LIAVAEKVTQKKVNTKYGDRRSGDPDKLVGDSAKIRTELGWDPQYANLEEILETAWHWHQRLVDEK' A
#
# COMPACT_ATOMS: atom_id res chain seq x y z
N LEU A 1 7.58 0.62 1.42
CA LEU A 1 6.36 0.48 2.26
C LEU A 1 6.58 1.04 3.67
N ILE A 2 7.39 0.40 4.54
CA ILE A 2 7.57 0.81 5.95
C ILE A 2 7.89 2.30 6.10
N ALA A 3 8.92 2.82 5.40
CA ALA A 3 9.29 4.23 5.51
C ALA A 3 8.16 5.20 5.12
N VAL A 4 7.38 4.86 4.09
CA VAL A 4 6.23 5.69 3.65
C VAL A 4 5.10 5.58 4.66
N ALA A 5 4.84 4.40 5.22
CA ALA A 5 3.86 4.23 6.29
C ALA A 5 4.25 5.03 7.55
N GLU A 6 5.53 5.04 7.94
CA GLU A 6 6.00 5.87 9.05
C GLU A 6 5.84 7.37 8.77
N LYS A 7 6.10 7.79 7.52
CA LYS A 7 5.87 9.17 7.06
C LYS A 7 4.39 9.56 7.13
N VAL A 8 3.49 8.72 6.62
CA VAL A 8 2.05 9.01 6.59
C VAL A 8 1.46 9.00 8.00
N THR A 9 1.80 8.00 8.81
CA THR A 9 1.21 7.84 10.14
C THR A 9 1.88 8.69 11.22
N GLN A 10 3.06 9.27 10.92
CA GLN A 10 3.93 9.94 11.90
C GLN A 10 4.24 9.05 13.12
N LYS A 11 4.22 7.73 12.94
CA LYS A 11 4.43 6.72 13.99
C LYS A 11 5.50 5.74 13.53
N LYS A 12 6.27 5.24 14.50
CA LYS A 12 7.24 4.17 14.23
C LYS A 12 6.53 2.83 14.07
N VAL A 13 6.90 2.11 13.02
CA VAL A 13 6.41 0.76 12.76
C VAL A 13 7.40 -0.22 13.38
N ASN A 14 7.02 -0.82 14.51
CA ASN A 14 7.84 -1.83 15.17
C ASN A 14 8.00 -3.06 14.26
N THR A 15 9.21 -3.22 13.70
CA THR A 15 9.49 -4.21 12.65
C THR A 15 10.51 -5.23 13.14
N LYS A 16 10.26 -6.51 12.88
CA LYS A 16 11.20 -7.62 13.12
C LYS A 16 11.31 -8.49 11.87
N TYR A 17 12.52 -8.71 11.40
CA TYR A 17 12.76 -9.64 10.29
C TYR A 17 12.62 -11.08 10.79
N GLY A 18 11.99 -11.92 9.96
CA GLY A 18 11.86 -13.36 10.18
C GLY A 18 12.18 -14.12 8.89
N ASP A 19 12.06 -15.43 8.94
CA ASP A 19 12.33 -16.29 7.80
C ASP A 19 11.35 -16.02 6.64
N ARG A 20 11.79 -16.34 5.42
CA ARG A 20 10.93 -16.27 4.25
C ARG A 20 9.75 -17.21 4.41
N ARG A 21 8.54 -16.72 4.16
CA ARG A 21 7.35 -17.55 4.10
C ARG A 21 7.44 -18.45 2.87
N SER A 22 7.32 -19.76 3.07
CA SER A 22 7.37 -20.74 1.98
C SER A 22 6.29 -20.45 0.94
N GLY A 23 6.65 -20.51 -0.34
CA GLY A 23 5.76 -20.21 -1.47
C GLY A 23 5.74 -18.76 -1.93
N ASP A 24 6.28 -17.81 -1.15
CA ASP A 24 6.35 -16.41 -1.59
C ASP A 24 7.50 -16.20 -2.60
N PRO A 25 7.21 -15.73 -3.83
CA PRO A 25 8.24 -15.34 -4.78
C PRO A 25 8.94 -14.06 -4.31
N ASP A 26 10.14 -13.80 -4.83
CA ASP A 26 10.90 -12.59 -4.50
C ASP A 26 10.16 -11.31 -4.91
N LYS A 27 9.46 -11.36 -6.05
CA LYS A 27 8.69 -10.24 -6.61
C LYS A 27 7.51 -10.76 -7.42
N LEU A 28 6.39 -10.06 -7.35
CA LEU A 28 5.20 -10.31 -8.15
C LEU A 28 4.54 -8.96 -8.50
N VAL A 29 4.47 -8.62 -9.78
CA VAL A 29 3.91 -7.35 -10.27
C VAL A 29 3.08 -7.64 -11.52
N GLY A 30 1.87 -7.07 -11.59
CA GLY A 30 1.00 -7.18 -12.77
C GLY A 30 1.30 -6.09 -13.80
N ASP A 31 1.33 -6.46 -15.07
CA ASP A 31 1.41 -5.48 -16.17
C ASP A 31 0.04 -4.87 -16.45
N SER A 32 -0.03 -3.54 -16.45
CA SER A 32 -1.26 -2.77 -16.72
C SER A 32 -1.37 -2.27 -18.17
N ALA A 33 -0.41 -2.60 -19.04
CA ALA A 33 -0.41 -2.15 -20.43
C ALA A 33 -1.71 -2.50 -21.17
N LYS A 34 -2.18 -3.75 -21.05
CA LYS A 34 -3.38 -4.22 -21.75
C LYS A 34 -4.64 -3.40 -21.41
N ILE A 35 -4.90 -3.17 -20.13
CA ILE A 35 -6.09 -2.44 -19.68
C ILE A 35 -6.04 -0.95 -20.07
N ARG A 36 -4.83 -0.37 -20.08
CA ARG A 36 -4.59 1.01 -20.56
C ARG A 36 -4.90 1.12 -22.05
N THR A 37 -4.42 0.17 -22.85
CA THR A 37 -4.62 0.17 -24.31
C THR A 37 -6.07 -0.13 -24.69
N GLU A 38 -6.68 -1.15 -24.11
CA GLU A 38 -7.99 -1.64 -24.56
C GLU A 38 -9.15 -0.80 -24.00
N LEU A 39 -9.02 -0.29 -22.77
CA LEU A 39 -10.12 0.40 -22.08
C LEU A 39 -9.83 1.88 -21.82
N GLY A 40 -8.66 2.38 -22.22
CA GLY A 40 -8.26 3.76 -21.91
C GLY A 40 -8.12 4.03 -20.41
N TRP A 41 -8.00 2.98 -19.60
CA TRP A 41 -7.95 3.11 -18.15
C TRP A 41 -6.65 3.79 -17.71
N ASP A 42 -6.76 4.77 -16.81
CA ASP A 42 -5.61 5.44 -16.20
C ASP A 42 -5.77 5.50 -14.66
N PRO A 43 -4.81 4.99 -13.87
CA PRO A 43 -4.93 4.98 -12.42
C PRO A 43 -4.83 6.39 -11.86
N GLN A 44 -5.91 6.83 -11.21
CA GLN A 44 -5.96 8.13 -10.54
C GLN A 44 -5.16 8.14 -9.23
N TYR A 45 -4.98 6.97 -8.61
CA TYR A 45 -4.29 6.79 -7.33
C TYR A 45 -3.10 5.83 -7.47
N ALA A 46 -2.08 6.25 -8.22
CA ALA A 46 -0.88 5.43 -8.43
C ALA A 46 0.23 5.69 -7.38
N ASN A 47 0.09 6.75 -6.58
CA ASN A 47 1.08 7.14 -5.60
C ASN A 47 0.92 6.34 -4.28
N LEU A 48 2.00 5.72 -3.81
CA LEU A 48 1.98 4.90 -2.60
C LEU A 48 1.65 5.71 -1.33
N GLU A 49 2.08 6.96 -1.24
CA GLU A 49 1.80 7.84 -0.10
C GLU A 49 0.30 8.13 0.00
N GLU A 50 -0.33 8.50 -1.12
CA GLU A 50 -1.78 8.76 -1.19
C GLU A 50 -2.63 7.51 -0.90
N ILE A 51 -2.21 6.34 -1.39
CA ILE A 51 -2.85 5.05 -1.07
C ILE A 51 -2.78 4.79 0.44
N LEU A 52 -1.64 5.07 1.09
CA LEU A 52 -1.48 4.86 2.52
C LEU A 52 -2.23 5.91 3.35
N GLU A 53 -2.28 7.17 2.90
CA GLU A 53 -3.03 8.25 3.56
C GLU A 53 -4.52 7.94 3.62
N THR A 54 -5.12 7.56 2.49
CA THR A 54 -6.54 7.20 2.42
C THR A 54 -6.87 6.01 3.32
N ALA A 55 -6.00 4.99 3.35
CA ALA A 55 -6.14 3.85 4.24
C ALA A 55 -6.01 4.25 5.72
N TRP A 56 -5.05 5.11 6.07
CA TRP A 56 -4.84 5.55 7.44
C TRP A 56 -6.01 6.39 7.96
N HIS A 57 -6.51 7.34 7.18
CA HIS A 57 -7.70 8.14 7.54
C HIS A 57 -8.94 7.26 7.78
N TRP A 58 -9.11 6.19 7.00
CA TRP A 58 -10.17 5.21 7.25
C TRP A 58 -10.00 4.54 8.62
N HIS A 59 -8.80 4.06 8.95
CA HIS A 59 -8.54 3.38 10.22
C HIS A 59 -8.69 4.31 11.43
N GLN A 60 -8.31 5.58 11.33
CA GLN A 60 -8.47 6.54 12.43
C GLN A 60 -9.94 6.74 12.81
N ARG A 61 -10.83 6.89 11.82
CA ARG A 61 -12.27 7.05 12.07
C ARG A 61 -12.87 5.87 12.82
N LEU A 62 -12.48 4.64 12.49
CA LEU A 62 -12.97 3.44 13.19
C LEU A 62 -12.49 3.31 14.64
N VAL A 63 -11.39 3.95 14.98
CA VAL A 63 -10.89 3.98 16.37
C VAL A 63 -11.59 5.08 17.16
N ASP A 64 -11.86 6.23 16.53
CA ASP A 64 -12.53 7.37 17.16
C ASP A 64 -14.05 7.14 17.40
N GLU A 65 -14.66 6.21 16.65
CA GLU A 65 -16.07 5.80 16.82
C GLU A 65 -16.28 4.74 17.92
N LYS A 66 -15.22 4.32 18.63
CA LYS A 66 -15.29 3.40 19.78
C LYS A 66 -15.10 4.12 21.10
#